data_AF-A0A935I1C8-F1
#
_entry.id   AF-A0A935I1C8-F1
#
_cell.length_a   1.000
_cell.length_b   1.000
_cell.length_c   1.000
_cell.angle_alpha   90.00
_cell.angle_beta   90.00
_cell.angle_gamma   90.00
#
_symmetry.space_group_name_H-M   'P 1'
#
loop_
_entity.id
_entity.type
_entity.pdbx_description
1 polymer ?
#
loop_
_entity_poly.entity_id
_entity_poly.type
_entity_poly.pdbx_seq_one_letter_code
_entity_poly.pdbx_strand_id
1 'polypeptide(L)' 'MIAIKGIYDGKKVIPLEPLPENKKYKILITLLEEFDSDEEIRGFTSQEDAFSFWYNEKENIYQNYILRDKK' A
#
# COMPACT_ATOMS: atom_id res chain seq x y z
N MET A 1 4.31 7.31 24.72
CA MET A 1 3.20 7.92 23.93
C MET A 1 2.05 6.94 23.99
N ILE A 2 0.85 7.41 24.34
CA ILE A 2 -0.38 6.60 24.28
C ILE A 2 -1.09 6.99 22.99
N ALA A 3 -1.45 6.00 22.18
CA ALA A 3 -2.25 6.17 20.98
C ALA A 3 -3.64 5.58 21.27
N ILE A 4 -4.69 6.37 21.00
CA ILE A 4 -6.08 5.95 21.21
C ILE A 4 -6.76 5.97 19.86
N LYS A 5 -7.43 4.87 19.54
CA LYS A 5 -8.25 4.79 18.33
C LYS A 5 -9.53 5.58 18.54
N GLY A 6 -9.97 6.26 17.50
CA GLY A 6 -11.19 7.05 17.54
C GLY A 6 -11.80 7.18 16.16
N ILE A 7 -13.08 7.51 16.14
CA ILE A 7 -13.82 7.80 14.91
C ILE A 7 -13.83 9.32 14.72
N TYR A 8 -13.49 9.77 13.52
CA TYR A 8 -13.59 11.17 13.15
C TYR A 8 -14.90 11.41 12.38
N ASP A 9 -15.79 12.25 12.90
CA ASP A 9 -17.10 12.56 12.29
C ASP A 9 -17.05 13.77 11.32
N GLY A 10 -15.84 14.25 10.98
CA GLY A 10 -15.63 15.47 10.19
C GLY A 10 -15.56 16.76 11.03
N LYS A 11 -15.86 16.71 12.34
CA LYS A 11 -15.78 17.87 13.24
C LYS A 11 -15.10 17.56 14.57
N LYS A 12 -15.24 16.34 15.06
CA LYS A 12 -14.78 15.86 16.37
C LYS A 12 -14.18 14.46 16.23
N VAL A 13 -13.18 14.19 17.07
CA VAL A 13 -12.62 12.84 17.24
C VAL A 13 -13.29 12.25 18.47
N ILE A 14 -14.02 11.15 18.28
CA ILE A 14 -14.68 10.41 19.35
C ILE A 14 -13.78 9.21 19.68
N PRO A 15 -13.12 9.18 20.84
CA PRO A 15 -12.27 8.06 21.23
C PRO A 15 -13.13 6.81 21.46
N LEU A 16 -12.65 5.66 20.99
CA LEU A 16 -13.29 4.35 21.20
C LEU A 16 -13.04 3.79 22.61
N GLU A 17 -11.97 4.27 23.25
CA GLU A 17 -11.56 3.88 24.59
C GLU A 17 -11.58 5.08 25.54
N PRO A 18 -11.88 4.87 26.83
CA PRO A 18 -11.86 5.93 27.81
C PRO A 18 -10.46 6.50 27.96
N LEU A 19 -10.36 7.83 27.98
CA LEU A 19 -9.11 8.53 28.28
C LEU A 19 -8.72 8.25 29.75
N PRO A 20 -7.45 7.91 30.04
CA PRO A 20 -7.02 7.48 31.36
C PRO A 20 -7.12 8.57 32.43
N GLU A 21 -7.13 9.84 32.03
CA GLU A 21 -7.15 10.97 32.95
C GLU A 21 -7.87 12.17 32.31
N ASN A 22 -8.55 12.97 33.13
CA ASN A 22 -9.29 14.15 32.68
C ASN A 22 -8.38 15.40 32.74
N LYS A 23 -7.27 15.38 31.98
CA LYS A 23 -6.31 16.48 31.86
C LYS A 23 -6.25 17.02 30.42
N LYS A 24 -5.65 18.20 30.24
CA LYS A 24 -5.40 18.76 28.90
C LYS A 24 -4.22 18.02 28.26
N TYR A 25 -4.45 17.40 27.11
CA TYR A 25 -3.39 16.74 26.32
C TYR A 25 -3.12 17.51 25.03
N LYS A 26 -1.86 17.49 24.60
CA LYS A 26 -1.50 17.85 23.23
C LYS A 26 -1.66 16.59 22.38
N ILE A 27 -2.58 16.63 21.42
CA ILE A 27 -2.93 15.47 20.59
C ILE A 27 -2.30 15.65 19.21
N LEU A 28 -1.66 14.59 18.71
CA LEU A 28 -1.26 14.47 17.31
C LEU A 28 -2.27 13.54 16.63
N ILE A 29 -2.98 14.03 15.62
CA ILE A 29 -3.95 13.25 14.87
C ILE A 29 -3.25 12.71 13.62
N THR A 30 -3.29 11.40 13.45
CA THR A 30 -2.81 10.73 12.24
C THR A 30 -4.01 10.10 11.56
N LEU A 31 -4.32 10.56 10.35
CA LEU A 31 -5.31 9.92 9.49
C LEU A 31 -4.65 8.70 8.85
N LEU A 32 -5.24 7.53 9.07
CA LEU A 32 -4.87 6.31 8.38
C LEU A 32 -5.91 6.11 7.30
N GLU A 33 -5.51 6.27 6.04
CA GLU A 33 -6.32 5.80 4.92
C GLU A 33 -6.27 4.26 4.97
N GLU A 34 -7.43 3.61 4.96
CA GLU A 34 -7.48 2.16 4.76
C GLU A 34 -7.03 1.90 3.32
N PHE A 35 -5.79 1.43 3.18
CA PHE A 35 -5.33 0.84 1.94
C PHE A 35 -6.14 -0.44 1.75
N ASP A 36 -7.10 -0.42 0.82
CA ASP A 36 -7.82 -1.62 0.42
C ASP A 36 -6.79 -2.55 -0.23
N SER A 37 -6.39 -3.61 0.48
CA SER A 37 -5.28 -4.49 0.09
C SER A 37 -5.48 -5.07 -1.32
N ASP A 38 -6.73 -5.17 -1.76
CA ASP A 38 -7.12 -5.70 -3.06
C ASP A 38 -6.89 -4.70 -4.22
N GLU A 39 -6.85 -3.39 -3.95
CA GLU A 39 -6.51 -2.37 -4.95
C GLU A 39 -4.99 -2.25 -5.14
N GLU A 40 -4.21 -2.33 -4.06
CA GLU A 40 -2.74 -2.30 -4.15
C GLU A 40 -2.17 -3.53 -4.84
N ILE A 41 -2.69 -4.74 -4.60
CA ILE A 41 -2.24 -5.95 -5.32
C ILE A 41 -2.48 -5.80 -6.82
N ARG A 42 -3.66 -5.29 -7.22
CA ARG A 42 -3.96 -5.02 -8.63
C ARG A 42 -3.06 -3.93 -9.21
N GLY A 43 -2.81 -2.86 -8.45
CA GLY A 43 -1.87 -1.80 -8.82
C GLY A 43 -0.44 -2.32 -9.00
N PHE A 44 0.03 -3.19 -8.12
CA PHE A 44 1.36 -3.80 -8.16
C PHE A 44 1.51 -4.72 -9.38
N THR A 45 0.51 -5.57 -9.66
CA THR A 45 0.49 -6.41 -10.88
C THR A 45 0.36 -5.60 -12.18
N SER A 46 -0.13 -4.36 -12.10
CA SER A 46 -0.29 -3.48 -13.26
C SER A 46 0.92 -2.55 -13.49
N GLN A 47 1.79 -2.40 -12.50
CA GLN A 47 2.99 -1.55 -12.57
C GLN A 47 4.23 -2.31 -13.06
N GLU A 48 4.28 -3.63 -12.90
CA GLU A 48 5.32 -4.42 -13.53
C GLU A 48 5.05 -4.47 -15.03
N ASP A 49 6.00 -3.95 -15.81
CA ASP A 49 6.03 -4.11 -17.26
C ASP A 49 5.99 -5.62 -17.53
N ALA A 50 4.79 -6.15 -17.81
CA ALA A 50 4.51 -7.58 -17.91
C ALA A 50 5.38 -8.26 -18.99
N PHE A 51 6.05 -7.46 -19.83
CA PHE A 51 6.96 -7.90 -20.87
C PHE A 51 8.45 -7.79 -20.50
N SER A 52 8.81 -7.18 -19.36
CA SER A 52 10.19 -7.15 -18.84
C SER A 52 10.79 -8.54 -18.63
N PHE A 53 9.94 -9.52 -18.34
CA PHE A 53 10.29 -10.95 -18.31
C PHE A 53 11.01 -11.42 -19.58
N TRP A 54 10.57 -10.98 -20.77
CA TRP A 54 11.18 -11.39 -22.04
C TRP A 54 12.58 -10.83 -22.25
N TYR A 55 12.97 -9.79 -21.50
CA TYR A 55 14.26 -9.11 -21.62
C TYR A 55 15.25 -9.45 -20.50
N ASN A 56 14.86 -10.31 -19.55
CA ASN A 56 15.74 -10.73 -18.47
C ASN A 56 16.76 -11.79 -18.94
N GLU A 57 18.06 -11.43 -18.93
CA GLU A 57 19.16 -12.32 -19.33
C GLU A 57 19.27 -13.59 -18.47
N LYS A 58 18.72 -13.60 -17.25
CA LYS A 58 18.68 -14.80 -16.40
C LYS A 58 17.59 -15.79 -16.82
N GLU A 59 16.57 -15.33 -17.54
CA GLU A 59 15.42 -16.09 -18.05
C GLU A 59 15.55 -16.38 -19.58
N ASN A 60 16.80 -16.44 -20.07
CA ASN A 60 17.18 -16.52 -21.50
C ASN A 60 16.67 -17.77 -22.25
N ILE A 61 16.08 -18.74 -21.56
CA ILE A 61 15.55 -19.95 -22.20
C ILE A 61 14.48 -19.64 -23.27
N TYR A 62 13.75 -18.52 -23.13
CA TYR A 62 12.68 -18.12 -24.04
C TYR A 62 13.12 -17.14 -25.14
N GLN A 63 14.25 -16.42 -24.95
CA GLN A 63 14.72 -15.40 -25.90
C GLN A 63 15.20 -15.98 -27.23
N ASN A 64 15.64 -17.25 -27.23
CA ASN A 64 16.11 -17.95 -28.42
C ASN A 64 15.04 -18.14 -29.50
N TYR A 65 13.75 -18.09 -29.16
CA TYR A 65 12.66 -18.23 -30.11
C TYR A 65 12.32 -16.90 -30.82
N ILE A 66 12.54 -15.76 -30.17
CA ILE A 66 12.25 -14.42 -30.72
C ILE A 66 13.31 -13.99 -31.73
N LEU A 67 14.58 -14.33 -31.48
CA LEU A 67 15.71 -13.94 -32.34
C LEU A 67 15.84 -14.81 -33.60
N ARG A 68 15.12 -15.94 -33.68
CA ARG A 68 15.23 -16.91 -34.77
C ARG A 68 14.46 -16.51 -36.04
N ASP A 69 13.45 -15.64 -35.90
CA ASP A 69 12.62 -15.15 -37.01
C ASP A 69 13.23 -13.97 -37.79
N LYS A 70 14.44 -13.50 -37.40
CA LYS A 70 15.16 -12.42 -38.10
C LYS A 70 16.17 -12.92 -39.13
N LYS A 71 15.92 -14.04 -39.79
CA LYS A 71 16.77 -14.53 -40.89
C LYS A 71 15.96 -14.85 -42.15
#